data_AF-A0AAN6E7Q4-F1
#
_entry.id   AF-A0AAN6E7Q4-F1
#
_cell.length_a   1.000
_cell.length_b   1.000
_cell.length_c   1.000
_cell.angle_alpha   90.00
_cell.angle_beta   90.00
_cell.angle_gamma   90.00
#
_symmetry.space_group_name_H-M   'P 1'
#
loop_
_entity.id
_entity.type
_entity.pdbx_description
1 polymer ?
#
loop_
_entity_poly.entity_id
_entity_poly.type
_entity_poly.pdbx_seq_one_letter_code
_entity_poly.pdbx_strand_id
1 'polypeptide(L)'
;MNFPTEVKDRLRTLPWTKLHHKMEPFVDVLPDSPSEQDIMGHERRRRGHAKLTETIDTLNEGQFDALIISTNFNPISVIKKLVPYLGGSRMLVVYDQCKEPLIEAYAQLRESTEFLNVQLTESWLREYQVLPNRTHPTMNTSGGGGFILSAIHLAPQ
;
A
#
# COMPACT_ATOMS: atom_id res chain seq x y z
N MET A 1 6.62 -12.36 10.98
CA MET A 1 5.36 -12.37 11.75
C MET A 1 4.92 -13.82 11.94
N ASN A 2 4.56 -14.20 13.16
CA ASN A 2 4.18 -15.58 13.52
C ASN A 2 2.72 -15.88 13.12
N PHE A 3 2.32 -15.55 11.89
CA PHE A 3 0.98 -15.81 11.40
C PHE A 3 0.84 -17.22 10.85
N PRO A 4 -0.30 -17.88 11.08
CA PRO A 4 -0.63 -19.17 10.46
C PRO A 4 -0.76 -19.02 8.94
N THR A 5 -0.60 -20.13 8.21
CA THR A 5 -0.63 -20.16 6.75
C THR A 5 -1.95 -19.63 6.17
N GLU A 6 -3.08 -19.95 6.80
CA GLU A 6 -4.41 -19.48 6.39
C GLU A 6 -4.53 -17.95 6.36
N VAL A 7 -3.86 -17.25 7.27
CA VAL A 7 -3.87 -15.78 7.31
C VAL A 7 -2.96 -15.18 6.24
N LYS A 8 -1.90 -15.89 5.85
CA LYS A 8 -0.99 -15.43 4.79
C LYS A 8 -1.67 -15.38 3.43
N ASP A 9 -2.69 -16.22 3.21
CA ASP A 9 -3.44 -16.23 1.95
C ASP A 9 -4.33 -14.99 1.76
N ARG A 10 -4.62 -14.24 2.83
CA ARG A 10 -5.32 -12.95 2.76
C ARG A 10 -4.42 -11.82 2.23
N LEU A 11 -3.11 -11.98 2.31
CA LEU A 11 -2.15 -11.00 1.79
C LEU A 11 -1.88 -11.28 0.32
N ARG A 12 -2.36 -10.39 -0.55
CA ARG A 12 -2.02 -10.39 -1.97
C ARG A 12 -0.94 -9.36 -2.23
N THR A 13 0.02 -9.70 -3.09
CA THR A 13 1.12 -8.81 -3.45
C THR A 13 1.15 -8.62 -4.96
N LEU A 14 1.28 -7.37 -5.39
CA LEU A 14 1.35 -7.03 -6.80
C LEU A 14 2.56 -6.13 -7.05
N PRO A 15 3.46 -6.47 -8.00
CA PRO A 15 4.53 -5.56 -8.40
C PRO A 15 3.98 -4.31 -9.08
N TRP A 16 4.59 -3.15 -8.81
CA TRP A 16 4.19 -1.86 -9.38
C TRP A 16 4.12 -1.84 -10.92
N THR A 17 5.01 -2.59 -11.58
CA THR A 17 5.04 -2.72 -13.05
C THR A 17 3.81 -3.42 -13.63
N LYS A 18 3.11 -4.22 -12.81
CA LYS A 18 1.96 -5.01 -13.25
C LYS A 18 0.62 -4.33 -12.99
N LEU A 19 0.61 -3.11 -12.45
CA LEU A 19 -0.61 -2.37 -12.12
C LEU A 19 -1.55 -2.15 -13.33
N HIS A 20 -0.99 -1.97 -14.53
CA HIS A 20 -1.76 -1.77 -15.77
C HIS A 20 -1.52 -2.87 -16.80
N HIS A 21 -0.88 -3.98 -16.40
CA HIS A 21 -0.53 -5.04 -17.33
C HIS A 21 -1.77 -5.91 -17.60
N LYS A 22 -2.20 -5.96 -18.87
CA LYS A 22 -3.19 -6.96 -19.31
C LYS A 22 -2.52 -8.32 -19.30
N MET A 23 -2.99 -9.20 -18.43
CA MET A 23 -2.49 -10.57 -18.36
C MET A 23 -2.87 -11.32 -19.64
N GLU A 24 -1.86 -11.84 -20.33
CA GLU A 24 -2.07 -12.80 -21.42
C GLU A 24 -2.39 -14.19 -20.86
N PRO A 25 -3.14 -15.03 -21.58
CA PRO A 25 -3.43 -16.38 -21.14
C PRO A 25 -2.14 -17.18 -20.94
N PHE A 26 -2.12 -18.02 -19.90
CA PHE A 26 -0.98 -18.88 -19.62
C PHE A 26 -0.79 -19.92 -20.72
N VAL A 27 0.19 -19.71 -21.59
CA VAL A 27 0.61 -20.67 -22.62
C VAL A 27 1.97 -21.23 -22.23
N ASP A 28 1.96 -22.38 -21.54
CA ASP A 28 3.16 -23.14 -21.20
C ASP A 28 2.89 -24.58 -21.61
N VAL A 29 3.53 -25.01 -22.69
CA VAL A 29 3.35 -26.34 -23.28
C VAL A 29 4.42 -27.25 -22.72
N LEU A 30 3.99 -28.35 -22.10
CA LEU A 30 4.90 -29.40 -21.66
C LEU A 30 5.50 -30.13 -22.88
N PRO A 31 6.75 -30.59 -22.79
CA PRO A 31 7.34 -31.43 -23.85
C PRO A 31 6.55 -32.75 -24.00
N ASP A 32 6.61 -33.36 -25.19
CA ASP A 32 5.83 -34.57 -25.55
C ASP A 32 6.04 -35.76 -24.60
N SER A 33 7.18 -35.80 -23.89
CA SER A 33 7.49 -36.78 -22.84
C SER A 33 8.04 -36.04 -21.61
N PRO A 34 7.19 -35.53 -20.71
CA PRO A 34 7.61 -34.69 -19.60
C PRO A 34 8.22 -35.50 -18.46
N SER A 35 9.35 -35.03 -17.92
CA SER A 35 9.90 -35.53 -16.67
C SER A 35 9.04 -35.09 -15.47
N GLU A 36 9.11 -35.81 -14.35
CA GLU A 36 8.46 -35.39 -13.09
C GLU A 36 8.86 -33.97 -12.67
N GLN A 37 10.10 -33.57 -12.96
CA GLN A 37 10.59 -32.21 -12.70
C GLN A 37 9.93 -31.18 -13.61
N ASP A 38 9.65 -31.53 -14.87
CA ASP A 38 8.99 -30.65 -15.84
C ASP A 38 7.54 -30.39 -15.44
N ILE A 39 6.83 -31.45 -15.00
CA ILE A 39 5.46 -31.38 -14.49
C ILE A 39 5.41 -30.49 -13.24
N MET A 40 6.30 -30.73 -12.27
CA MET A 40 6.35 -29.94 -11.04
C MET A 40 6.68 -28.46 -11.31
N GLY A 41 7.58 -28.17 -12.26
CA GLY A 41 7.92 -26.82 -12.69
C GLY A 41 6.78 -26.10 -13.40
N HIS A 42 6.07 -26.79 -14.29
CA HIS A 42 4.87 -26.29 -14.97
C HIS A 42 3.78 -25.94 -13.98
N GLU A 43 3.46 -26.84 -13.04
CA GLU A 43 2.44 -26.58 -12.03
C GLU A 43 2.78 -25.39 -11.15
N ARG A 44 4.05 -25.22 -10.78
CA ARG A 44 4.52 -24.08 -10.00
C ARG A 44 4.32 -22.77 -10.77
N ARG A 45 4.67 -22.74 -12.06
CA ARG A 45 4.46 -21.57 -12.93
C ARG A 45 2.97 -21.28 -13.13
N ARG A 46 2.16 -22.31 -13.36
CA ARG A 46 0.70 -22.20 -13.48
C ARG A 46 0.06 -21.64 -12.21
N ARG A 47 0.45 -22.13 -11.03
CA ARG A 47 -0.02 -21.61 -9.72
C ARG A 47 0.37 -20.15 -9.52
N GLY A 48 1.61 -19.79 -9.86
CA GLY A 48 2.08 -18.40 -9.78
C GLY A 48 1.32 -17.46 -10.72
N HIS A 49 1.06 -17.90 -11.96
CA HIS A 49 0.27 -17.16 -12.93
C HIS A 49 -1.18 -16.98 -12.45
N ALA A 50 -1.84 -18.07 -12.04
CA ALA A 50 -3.21 -18.03 -11.54
C ALA A 50 -3.37 -17.06 -10.35
N LYS A 51 -2.45 -17.12 -9.37
CA LYS A 51 -2.47 -16.21 -8.21
C LYS A 51 -2.29 -14.75 -8.60
N LEU A 52 -1.44 -14.48 -9.59
CA LEU A 52 -1.22 -13.13 -10.11
C LEU A 52 -2.46 -12.60 -10.85
N THR A 53 -3.05 -13.42 -11.71
CA THR A 53 -4.28 -13.09 -12.44
C THR A 53 -5.40 -12.76 -11.47
N GLU A 54 -5.64 -13.62 -10.48
CA GLU A 54 -6.65 -13.39 -9.44
C GLU A 54 -6.41 -12.09 -8.66
N THR A 55 -5.15 -11.74 -8.39
CA THR A 55 -4.79 -10.49 -7.70
C THR A 55 -5.09 -9.26 -8.57
N ILE A 56 -4.81 -9.33 -9.87
CA ILE A 56 -5.09 -8.25 -10.82
C ILE A 56 -6.60 -8.09 -11.01
N ASP A 57 -7.34 -9.19 -11.08
CA ASP A 57 -8.80 -9.17 -11.19
C ASP A 57 -9.42 -8.48 -9.96
N THR A 58 -9.01 -8.85 -8.74
CA THR A 58 -9.44 -8.15 -7.51
C THR A 58 -9.04 -6.68 -7.49
N LEU A 59 -7.88 -6.31 -8.01
CA LEU A 59 -7.50 -4.90 -8.11
C LEU A 59 -8.43 -4.15 -9.07
N ASN A 60 -8.74 -4.74 -10.23
CA ASN A 60 -9.60 -4.16 -11.26
C ASN A 60 -11.07 -4.06 -10.82
N GLU A 61 -11.54 -4.97 -9.96
CA GLU A 61 -12.84 -4.84 -9.30
C GLU A 61 -12.95 -3.53 -8.49
N GLY A 62 -11.82 -3.05 -7.95
CA GLY A 62 -11.71 -1.77 -7.26
C GLY A 62 -12.49 -1.74 -5.94
N GLN A 63 -13.01 -0.56 -5.57
CA GLN A 63 -13.81 -0.33 -4.36
C GLN A 63 -13.09 -0.68 -3.04
N PHE A 64 -11.77 -0.49 -2.99
CA PHE A 64 -11.01 -0.71 -1.76
C PHE A 64 -11.48 0.22 -0.64
N ASP A 65 -11.43 -0.28 0.61
CA ASP A 65 -11.93 0.45 1.79
C ASP A 65 -11.03 1.57 2.28
N ALA A 66 -9.73 1.48 1.98
CA ALA A 66 -8.75 2.48 2.35
C ALA A 66 -7.51 2.35 1.46
N LEU A 67 -6.80 3.47 1.28
CA LEU A 67 -5.51 3.53 0.61
C LEU A 67 -4.46 4.07 1.58
N ILE A 68 -3.47 3.23 1.90
CA ILE A 68 -2.35 3.59 2.76
C ILE A 68 -1.07 3.56 1.92
N ILE A 69 -0.35 4.67 1.90
CA ILE A 69 0.88 4.84 1.12
C ILE A 69 2.03 5.16 2.09
N SER A 70 3.10 4.38 2.03
CA SER A 70 4.36 4.66 2.69
C SER A 70 5.47 4.32 1.70
N THR A 71 6.02 5.34 1.04
CA THR A 71 6.97 5.14 -0.05
C THR A 71 7.94 6.31 -0.17
N ASN A 72 9.12 6.05 -0.74
CA ASN A 72 10.11 7.08 -1.04
C ASN A 72 9.92 7.69 -2.45
N PHE A 73 8.93 7.21 -3.21
CA PHE A 73 8.54 7.83 -4.47
C PHE A 73 7.72 9.09 -4.25
N ASN A 74 7.60 9.94 -5.29
CA ASN A 74 6.76 11.12 -5.21
C ASN A 74 5.29 10.70 -4.88
N PRO A 75 4.72 11.17 -3.76
CA PRO A 75 3.42 10.72 -3.28
C PRO A 75 2.28 11.03 -4.25
N ILE A 76 2.31 12.19 -4.90
CA ILE A 76 1.30 12.63 -5.87
C ILE A 76 1.19 11.65 -7.03
N SER A 77 2.35 11.20 -7.54
CA SER A 77 2.39 10.28 -8.69
C SER A 77 1.78 8.93 -8.34
N VAL A 78 1.95 8.49 -7.10
CA VAL A 78 1.40 7.23 -6.60
C VAL A 78 -0.10 7.38 -6.33
N ILE A 79 -0.52 8.47 -5.70
CA ILE A 79 -1.93 8.79 -5.44
C ILE A 79 -2.71 8.77 -6.76
N LYS A 80 -2.29 9.53 -7.78
CA LYS A 80 -2.99 9.61 -9.07
C LYS A 80 -3.20 8.25 -9.75
N LYS A 81 -2.29 7.29 -9.53
CA LYS A 81 -2.38 5.94 -10.09
C LYS A 81 -3.25 4.99 -9.29
N LEU A 82 -3.36 5.18 -7.97
CA LEU A 82 -4.06 4.27 -7.07
C LEU A 82 -5.49 4.72 -6.71
N VAL A 83 -5.77 6.02 -6.82
CA VAL A 83 -7.09 6.61 -6.55
C VAL A 83 -8.24 5.97 -7.35
N PRO A 84 -8.07 5.58 -8.63
CA PRO A 84 -9.15 4.91 -9.38
C PRO A 84 -9.65 3.61 -8.75
N TYR A 85 -8.84 2.94 -7.93
CA TYR A 85 -9.21 1.71 -7.24
C TYR A 85 -9.88 1.96 -5.88
N LEU A 86 -9.78 3.18 -5.34
CA LEU A 86 -10.31 3.55 -4.04
C LEU A 86 -11.82 3.82 -4.13
N GLY A 87 -12.61 3.22 -3.24
CA GLY A 87 -14.05 3.50 -3.18
C GLY A 87 -14.37 4.94 -2.80
N GLY A 88 -15.62 5.36 -3.01
CA GLY A 88 -16.13 6.64 -2.53
C GLY A 88 -16.29 6.67 -1.01
N SER A 89 -16.08 7.82 -0.40
CA SER A 89 -16.10 8.03 1.05
C SER A 89 -15.06 7.21 1.82
N ARG A 90 -13.95 6.84 1.16
CA ARG A 90 -12.87 6.03 1.75
C ARG A 90 -11.65 6.87 2.08
N MET A 91 -10.88 6.41 3.06
CA MET A 91 -9.74 7.16 3.55
C MET A 91 -8.50 6.95 2.68
N LEU A 92 -7.84 8.05 2.36
CA LEU A 92 -6.47 8.10 1.86
C LEU A 92 -5.55 8.52 3.00
N VAL A 93 -4.48 7.76 3.24
CA VAL A 93 -3.45 8.07 4.22
C VAL A 93 -2.08 7.91 3.58
N VAL A 94 -1.25 8.94 3.65
CA VAL A 94 0.11 8.95 3.11
C VAL A 94 1.08 9.32 4.20
N TYR A 95 2.04 8.45 4.45
CA TYR A 95 3.12 8.65 5.39
C TYR A 95 4.42 8.98 4.65
N ASP A 96 5.15 9.97 5.17
CA ASP A 96 6.52 10.28 4.76
C ASP A 96 7.33 10.72 5.98
N GLN A 97 8.63 10.47 5.96
CA GLN A 97 9.54 10.95 6.99
C GLN A 97 9.75 12.46 6.90
N CYS A 98 9.71 13.01 5.68
CA CYS A 98 9.91 14.43 5.39
C CYS A 98 8.57 15.14 5.15
N LYS A 99 8.47 16.41 5.54
CA LYS A 99 7.23 17.18 5.41
C LYS A 99 7.03 17.71 3.99
N GLU A 100 8.12 18.04 3.32
CA GLU A 100 8.19 18.75 2.05
C GLU A 100 7.42 18.02 0.93
N PRO A 101 7.58 16.69 0.73
CA PRO A 101 6.81 15.96 -0.29
C PRO A 101 5.31 15.97 0.00
N LEU A 102 4.92 15.96 1.28
CA LEU A 102 3.52 15.97 1.70
C LEU A 102 2.88 17.35 1.58
N ILE A 103 3.65 18.45 1.66
CA ILE A 103 3.13 19.80 1.43
C ILE A 103 2.72 19.97 -0.03
N GLU A 104 3.54 19.48 -0.97
CA GLU A 104 3.19 19.51 -2.39
C GLU A 104 1.92 18.68 -2.66
N ALA A 105 1.86 17.47 -2.10
CA ALA A 105 0.68 16.61 -2.21
C ALA A 105 -0.56 17.25 -1.56
N TYR A 106 -0.41 17.88 -0.41
CA TYR A 106 -1.48 18.58 0.30
C TYR A 106 -2.11 19.68 -0.56
N ALA A 107 -1.28 20.51 -1.21
CA ALA A 107 -1.76 21.57 -2.09
C ALA A 107 -2.58 21.00 -3.26
N GLN A 108 -2.06 19.97 -3.94
CA GLN A 108 -2.79 19.35 -5.06
C GLN A 108 -4.10 18.69 -4.64
N LEU A 109 -4.12 17.96 -3.50
CA LEU A 109 -5.33 17.35 -2.99
C LEU A 109 -6.38 18.39 -2.58
N ARG A 110 -5.94 19.56 -2.09
CA ARG A 110 -6.84 20.64 -1.68
C ARG A 110 -7.42 21.40 -2.88
N GLU A 111 -6.70 21.44 -4.00
CA GLU A 111 -7.19 22.01 -5.26
C GLU A 111 -8.17 21.07 -5.98
N SER A 112 -7.99 19.76 -5.83
CA SER A 112 -8.87 18.77 -6.45
C SER A 112 -10.24 18.66 -5.77
N THR A 113 -11.29 18.43 -6.56
CA THR A 113 -12.66 18.17 -6.07
C THR A 113 -12.90 16.73 -5.63
N GLU A 114 -11.93 15.85 -5.86
CA GLU A 114 -11.99 14.42 -5.54
C GLU A 114 -11.72 14.13 -4.05
N PHE A 115 -11.29 15.13 -3.27
CA PHE A 115 -10.91 14.93 -1.88
C PHE A 115 -11.55 15.95 -0.94
N LEU A 116 -11.91 15.47 0.24
CA LEU A 116 -12.44 16.26 1.35
C LEU A 116 -11.56 16.11 2.58
N ASN A 117 -11.59 17.11 3.46
CA ASN A 117 -10.93 17.09 4.76
C ASN A 117 -9.44 16.71 4.66
N VAL A 118 -8.72 17.37 3.74
CA VAL A 118 -7.29 17.16 3.58
C VAL A 118 -6.55 17.74 4.79
N GLN A 119 -5.82 16.90 5.52
CA GLN A 119 -5.10 17.25 6.74
C GLN A 119 -3.66 16.74 6.69
N LEU A 120 -2.71 17.60 7.09
CA LEU A 120 -1.32 17.23 7.31
C LEU A 120 -1.03 17.28 8.81
N THR A 121 -0.65 16.14 9.38
CA THR A 121 -0.47 15.96 10.83
C THR A 121 0.89 15.38 11.15
N GLU A 122 1.37 15.63 12.37
CA GLU A 122 2.60 15.07 12.93
C GLU A 122 2.28 14.55 14.33
N SER A 123 2.91 13.43 14.72
CA SER A 123 2.79 12.88 16.07
C SER A 123 4.10 13.02 16.83
N TRP A 124 4.03 13.55 18.05
CA TRP A 124 5.16 13.60 18.98
C TRP A 124 4.99 12.61 20.11
N LEU A 125 6.07 11.92 20.45
CA LEU A 125 6.12 10.99 21.56
C LEU A 125 7.26 11.38 22.49
N ARG A 126 6.98 11.42 23.80
CA ARG A 126 7.97 11.71 24.83
C ARG A 126 7.88 10.68 25.94
N GLU A 127 8.92 9.87 26.06
CA GLU A 127 9.02 8.87 27.13
C GLU A 127 9.40 9.53 28.46
N TYR A 128 8.86 8.99 29.54
CA TYR A 128 9.14 9.42 30.90
C TYR A 128 9.78 8.28 31.69
N GLN A 129 10.85 8.61 32.43
CA GLN A 129 11.32 7.78 33.52
C GLN A 129 10.40 7.99 34.71
N VAL A 130 9.84 6.90 35.25
CA VAL A 130 8.96 6.94 36.43
C VAL A 130 9.59 6.12 37.54
N LEU A 131 10.41 6.79 38.36
CA LEU A 131 11.04 6.25 39.56
C LEU A 131 10.72 7.16 40.76
N PRO A 132 10.66 6.64 41.99
CA PRO A 132 10.43 7.45 43.19
C PRO A 132 11.41 8.62 43.27
N ASN A 133 10.89 9.84 43.41
CA ASN A 133 11.66 11.11 43.44
C ASN A 133 12.57 11.38 42.22
N ARG A 134 12.42 10.64 41.11
CA ARG A 134 13.21 10.79 39.87
C ARG A 134 12.34 10.64 38.62
N THR A 135 11.18 11.30 38.63
CA THR A 135 10.26 11.33 37.49
C THR A 135 10.59 12.49 36.56
N HIS A 136 11.08 12.18 35.36
CA HIS A 136 11.43 13.17 34.34
C HIS A 136 11.36 12.57 32.93
N PRO A 137 11.20 13.39 31.86
CA PRO A 137 11.34 12.92 30.49
C PRO A 137 12.74 12.34 30.22
N THR A 138 12.86 11.35 29.35
CA THR A 138 14.17 10.79 28.98
C THR A 138 15.07 11.85 28.33
N MET A 139 16.35 11.91 28.70
CA MET A 139 17.22 13.03 28.25
C MET A 139 17.47 13.00 26.75
N ASN A 140 17.70 11.82 26.17
CA ASN A 140 17.88 11.62 24.73
C ASN A 140 16.66 10.91 24.14
N THR A 141 16.16 11.41 23.01
CA THR A 141 15.03 10.83 22.27
C THR A 141 15.21 11.03 20.76
N SER A 142 14.41 10.34 19.96
CA SER A 142 14.31 10.60 18.51
C SER A 142 13.53 11.90 18.26
N GLY A 143 13.95 12.68 17.26
CA GLY A 143 13.39 14.01 17.01
C GLY A 143 11.92 14.02 16.55
N GLY A 144 11.52 13.08 15.68
CA GLY A 144 10.16 13.02 15.14
C GLY A 144 9.85 11.65 14.55
N GLY A 145 8.56 11.33 14.44
CA GLY A 145 8.05 10.07 13.90
C GLY A 145 7.69 10.12 12.41
N GLY A 146 7.88 11.26 11.75
CA GLY A 146 7.40 11.53 10.40
C GLY A 146 6.03 12.21 10.39
N PHE A 147 5.48 12.37 9.19
CA PHE A 147 4.28 13.15 8.91
C PHE A 147 3.23 12.27 8.23
N ILE A 148 1.96 12.59 8.47
CA ILE A 148 0.82 11.89 7.90
C ILE A 148 -0.08 12.91 7.18
N LEU A 149 -0.23 12.72 5.88
CA LEU A 149 -1.25 13.37 5.06
C LEU A 149 -2.47 12.45 4.99
N SER A 150 -3.65 12.96 5.32
CA SER A 150 -4.90 12.23 5.25
C SER A 150 -5.98 13.01 4.51
N ALA A 151 -6.86 12.30 3.81
CA ALA A 151 -8.00 12.87 3.11
C ALA A 151 -9.12 11.82 2.95
N ILE A 152 -10.34 12.28 2.69
CA ILE A 152 -11.48 11.44 2.33
C ILE A 152 -11.68 11.54 0.82
N HIS A 153 -11.64 10.41 0.12
CA HIS A 153 -11.92 10.34 -1.31
C HIS A 153 -13.41 10.46 -1.59
N LEU A 154 -13.79 11.32 -2.52
CA LEU A 154 -15.14 11.50 -3.02
C LEU A 154 -15.26 10.76 -4.35
N ALA A 155 -16.27 9.89 -4.50
CA ALA A 155 -16.53 9.26 -5.79
C ALA A 155 -16.88 10.36 -6.82
N PRO A 156 -16.42 10.22 -8.08
CA PRO A 156 -16.83 11.12 -9.15
C PRO A 156 -18.36 11.07 -9.33
N GLN A 157 -18.96 12.23 -9.59
CA GLN A 157 -20.39 12.38 -9.87
C GLN A 157 -20.79 11.77 -11.21
#